data_AF-A0A9E3J6W4-F1
#
_entry.id   AF-A0A9E3J6W4-F1
#
_cell.length_a   1.000
_cell.length_b   1.000
_cell.length_c   1.000
_cell.angle_alpha   90.00
_cell.angle_beta   90.00
_cell.angle_gamma   90.00
#
_symmetry.space_group_name_H-M   'P 1'
#
loop_
_entity.id
_entity.type
_entity.pdbx_description
1 polymer ?
#
loop_
_entity_poly.entity_id
_entity_poly.type
_entity_poly.pdbx_seq_one_letter_code
_entity_poly.pdbx_strand_id
1 'polypeptide(L)' 'MRKILVVGAGQSGLQLALGLQSHGYEVTLMSNRTADEIRSGRVMSTQCMFHTALQHERDLQLNFWESQAP' A
#
# COMPACT_ATOMS: atom_id res chain seq x y z
N MET A 1 -22.93 -0.81 6.12
CA MET A 1 -21.53 -0.64 5.68
C MET A 1 -20.65 -1.56 6.52
N ARG A 2 -19.73 -2.31 5.90
CA ARG A 2 -18.81 -3.20 6.64
C ARG A 2 -17.58 -2.39 7.07
N LYS A 3 -17.12 -2.58 8.31
CA LYS A 3 -15.88 -2.00 8.84
C LYS A 3 -14.77 -3.03 8.76
N ILE A 4 -13.61 -2.65 8.23
CA ILE A 4 -12.50 -3.57 7.98
C ILE A 4 -11.24 -3.02 8.64
N LEU A 5 -10.58 -3.85 9.45
CA LEU A 5 -9.24 -3.58 9.99
C LEU A 5 -8.21 -4.36 9.16
N VAL A 6 -7.23 -3.65 8.61
CA VAL A 6 -6.04 -4.24 7.99
C VAL A 6 -4.85 -4.03 8.94
N VAL A 7 -4.17 -5.11 9.32
CA VAL A 7 -2.99 -5.05 10.20
C VAL A 7 -1.73 -5.25 9.35
N GLY A 8 -0.93 -4.20 9.22
CA GLY A 8 0.30 -4.13 8.45
C GLY A 8 0.21 -3.18 7.26
N ALA A 9 1.01 -2.10 7.28
CA ALA A 9 1.12 -1.12 6.19
C ALA A 9 2.28 -1.43 5.23
N GLY A 10 2.50 -2.72 4.93
CA GLY A 10 3.42 -3.15 3.88
C GLY A 10 2.76 -3.07 2.50
N GLN A 11 3.45 -3.59 1.49
CA GLN A 11 3.04 -3.54 0.08
C GLN A 11 1.62 -4.09 -0.14
N SER A 12 1.38 -5.36 0.22
CA SER A 12 0.06 -6.00 0.09
C SER A 12 -1.03 -5.37 0.98
N GLY A 13 -0.67 -4.97 2.19
CA GLY A 13 -1.61 -4.35 3.14
C GLY A 13 -2.11 -2.98 2.66
N LEU A 14 -1.22 -2.16 2.09
CA LEU A 14 -1.59 -0.88 1.49
C LEU A 14 -2.45 -1.06 0.24
N GLN A 15 -2.07 -1.96 -0.67
CA GLN A 15 -2.89 -2.25 -1.85
C GLN A 15 -4.31 -2.70 -1.47
N LEU A 16 -4.43 -3.63 -0.49
CA LEU A 16 -5.73 -4.10 0.00
C LEU A 16 -6.54 -2.97 0.64
N ALA A 17 -5.92 -2.19 1.54
CA ALA A 17 -6.61 -1.13 2.26
C ALA A 17 -7.13 -0.03 1.30
N LEU A 18 -6.30 0.40 0.34
CA LEU A 18 -6.66 1.42 -0.65
C LEU A 18 -7.69 0.90 -1.66
N GLY A 19 -7.57 -0.36 -2.10
CA GLY A 19 -8.57 -1.00 -2.94
C GLY A 19 -9.93 -1.13 -2.24
N LEU A 20 -9.97 -1.51 -0.96
CA LEU A 20 -11.21 -1.52 -0.20
C LEU A 20 -11.78 -0.10 0.00
N GLN A 21 -10.92 0.87 0.28
CA GLN A 21 -11.35 2.26 0.41
C GLN A 21 -11.96 2.79 -0.89
N SER A 22 -11.39 2.49 -2.06
CA SER A 22 -11.92 2.94 -3.35
C SER A 22 -13.29 2.33 -3.67
N HIS A 23 -13.61 1.17 -3.09
CA HIS A 23 -14.93 0.52 -3.19
C HIS A 23 -15.93 1.02 -2.11
N GLY A 24 -15.57 2.03 -1.32
CA GLY A 24 -16.48 2.66 -0.34
C GLY A 24 -16.58 1.92 1.00
N TYR A 25 -15.65 1.02 1.33
CA TYR A 25 -15.59 0.41 2.66
C TYR A 25 -14.99 1.37 3.70
N GLU A 26 -15.44 1.25 4.96
CA GLU A 26 -14.79 1.92 6.09
C GLU A 26 -13.57 1.09 6.51
N VAL A 27 -12.37 1.59 6.24
CA VAL A 27 -11.11 0.88 6.44
C VAL A 27 -10.27 1.56 7.52
N THR A 28 -9.82 0.78 8.50
CA THR A 28 -8.76 1.15 9.43
C THR A 28 -7.49 0.40 9.05
N LEU A 29 -6.39 1.11 8.82
CA LEU A 29 -5.07 0.52 8.62
C LEU A 29 -4.22 0.69 9.87
N MET A 30 -3.75 -0.41 10.43
CA MET A 30 -2.87 -0.42 11.60
C MET A 30 -1.44 -0.76 11.19
N SER A 31 -0.47 -0.04 11.74
CA SER A 31 0.95 -0.27 11.53
C SER A 31 1.68 -0.10 12.85
N ASN A 32 2.84 -0.76 13.00
CA ASN A 32 3.73 -0.55 14.15
C ASN A 32 4.49 0.78 14.10
N ARG A 33 4.35 1.52 12.98
CA ARG A 33 4.96 2.83 12.73
C ARG A 33 3.92 3.78 12.17
N THR A 34 4.01 5.03 12.58
CA THR A 34 3.22 6.14 12.04
C THR A 34 3.59 6.44 10.59
N ALA A 35 2.74 7.17 9.88
CA ALA A 35 3.01 7.59 8.50
C ALA A 35 4.28 8.47 8.40
N ASP A 36 4.52 9.33 9.40
CA ASP A 36 5.71 10.20 9.42
C ASP A 36 6.99 9.40 9.66
N GLU A 37 6.97 8.40 10.53
CA GLU A 37 8.10 7.48 10.74
C GLU A 37 8.41 6.64 9.51
N ILE A 38 7.39 6.25 8.73
CA ILE A 38 7.59 5.55 7.46
C ILE A 38 8.20 6.50 6.42
N ARG A 39 7.64 7.71 6.28
CA ARG A 39 8.08 8.70 5.27
C ARG A 39 9.52 9.19 5.51
N SER A 40 9.90 9.39 6.77
CA SER A 40 11.23 9.89 7.15
C SER A 40 12.22 8.80 7.54
N GLY A 41 11.74 7.56 7.68
CA GLY A 41 12.54 6.42 8.08
C GLY A 41 13.52 5.96 7.00
N ARG A 42 14.41 5.05 7.38
CA ARG A 42 15.31 4.40 6.40
C ARG A 42 14.54 3.39 5.57
N VAL A 43 14.97 3.21 4.32
CA VAL A 43 14.54 2.07 3.50
C VAL A 43 14.88 0.78 4.24
N MET A 44 13.85 0.02 4.59
CA MET A 44 14.03 -1.24 5.35
C MET A 44 14.32 -2.43 4.46
N SER A 45 13.88 -2.39 3.20
CA SER A 45 14.09 -3.44 2.21
C SER A 45 13.93 -2.83 0.82
N THR A 46 14.94 -3.01 -0.03
CA THR A 46 14.82 -2.78 -1.48
C THR A 46 14.24 -4.04 -2.10
N GLN A 47 12.92 -4.07 -2.26
CA GLN A 47 12.24 -5.19 -2.89
C GLN A 47 12.41 -5.09 -4.41
N CYS A 48 12.67 -6.23 -5.06
CA CYS A 48 12.59 -6.34 -6.51
C CYS A 48 11.17 -6.79 -6.87
N MET A 49 10.45 -5.96 -7.61
CA MET A 49 9.08 -6.24 -8.05
C MET A 49 9.08 -6.59 -9.53
N PHE A 50 8.36 -7.66 -9.89
CA PHE A 50 8.20 -8.09 -11.27
C PHE A 50 6.87 -7.61 -11.83
N HIS A 51 6.76 -7.62 -13.17
CA HIS A 51 5.61 -7.10 -13.92
C HIS A 51 4.23 -7.46 -13.33
N THR A 52 3.99 -8.73 -13.00
CA THR A 52 2.69 -9.17 -12.46
C THR A 52 2.37 -8.53 -11.12
N ALA A 53 3.37 -8.38 -10.24
CA ALA A 53 3.16 -7.74 -8.93
C ALA A 53 2.89 -6.24 -9.08
N LEU A 54 3.60 -5.58 -10.00
CA LEU A 54 3.39 -4.16 -10.35
C LEU A 54 2.03 -3.91 -10.99
N GLN A 55 1.47 -4.90 -11.70
CA GLN A 55 0.17 -4.76 -12.33
C GLN A 55 -0.94 -4.51 -11.30
N HIS A 56 -0.84 -5.07 -10.10
CA HIS A 56 -1.81 -4.79 -9.02
C HIS A 56 -1.82 -3.32 -8.60
N GLU A 57 -0.65 -2.67 -8.61
CA GLU A 57 -0.57 -1.23 -8.31
C GLU A 57 -1.20 -0.41 -9.43
N ARG A 58 -0.96 -0.77 -10.69
CA ARG A 58 -1.55 -0.09 -11.86
C ARG A 58 -3.06 -0.21 -11.89
N ASP A 59 -3.59 -1.41 -11.65
CA ASP A 59 -5.03 -1.66 -11.65
C ASP A 59 -5.75 -0.82 -10.57
N LEU A 60 -5.06 -0.55 -9.45
CA LEU A 60 -5.54 0.29 -8.36
C LEU A 60 -5.13 1.78 -8.48
N GLN A 61 -4.40 2.16 -9.53
CA GLN A 61 -3.85 3.50 -9.74
C GLN A 61 -2.94 3.99 -8.59
N LEU A 62 -2.17 3.06 -8.01
CA LEU A 62 -1.23 3.29 -6.89
C LEU A 62 0.23 3.41 -7.34
N ASN A 63 0.48 3.22 -8.64
CA ASN A 63 1.79 3.24 -9.30
C ASN A 63 2.34 4.67 -9.50
N PHE A 64 2.31 5.52 -8.47
CA PHE A 64 2.63 6.95 -8.57
C PHE A 64 4.06 7.25 -9.06
N TRP A 65 5.00 6.34 -8.82
CA TRP A 65 6.42 6.54 -9.11
C TRP A 65 6.95 5.70 -10.27
N GLU A 66 6.08 5.06 -11.04
CA GLU A 66 6.46 4.12 -12.12
C GLU A 66 7.44 4.70 -13.15
N SER A 67 7.39 6.02 -13.38
CA SER A 67 8.33 6.71 -14.28
C SER A 67 9.77 6.83 -13.73
N GLN A 68 9.96 6.64 -12.43
CA GLN A 68 11.26 6.79 -11.73
C GLN A 68 11.82 5.45 -11.27
N ALA A 69 10.97 4.58 -10.75
CA ALA A 69 11.32 3.23 -10.34
C ALA A 69 10.06 2.34 -10.41
N PRO A 70 10.18 1.09 -10.88
CA PRO A 70 9.14 0.10 -10.68
C PRO A 70 8.96 -0.22 -9.19
#